data_AF-W5SXH6-F1
#
_entry.id   AF-W5SXH6-F1
#
_cell.length_a   1.000
_cell.length_b   1.000
_cell.length_c   1.000
_cell.angle_alpha   90.00
_cell.angle_beta   90.00
_cell.angle_gamma   90.00
#
_symmetry.space_group_name_H-M   'P 1'
#
loop_
_entity.id
_entity.type
_entity.pdbx_description
1 polymer ?
#
loop_
_entity_poly.entity_id
_entity_poly.type
_entity_poly.pdbx_seq_one_letter_code
_entity_poly.pdbx_strand_id
1 'polypeptide(L)'
;MKRIGEIILFRFGEVTQILETKFNFKITKRTTFWKRVNILGANVKYNNANYVPEAIIEHLTVDIKNQKAKIETINIINEKMQIIKHKLATHDNEQKNKLIDELNKIKTNNTKIKALIQTMIHLSEIVHEQKEEMQKYKEEMQKYKEEQEEKIEKLTKTMIKQQQELWEEQEEGMEKLTKTMIKQQQELWEEQEEGMEKLTKTIQKNKKKYKKK
;
A
#
# COMPACT_ATOMS: atom_id res chain seq x y z
N MET A 1 -0.52 6.31 30.52
CA MET A 1 -1.77 6.84 29.99
C MET A 1 -1.60 8.35 29.95
N LYS A 2 -2.08 9.03 28.90
CA LYS A 2 -2.09 10.49 28.83
C LYS A 2 -3.52 10.95 28.57
N ARG A 3 -4.03 11.87 29.38
CA ARG A 3 -5.34 12.50 29.18
C ARG A 3 -5.14 13.91 28.63
N ILE A 4 -5.87 14.25 27.56
CA ILE A 4 -5.84 15.55 26.88
C ILE A 4 -7.29 15.96 26.64
N GLY A 5 -7.80 16.90 27.46
CA GLY A 5 -9.23 17.13 27.57
C GLY A 5 -9.98 15.83 27.87
N GLU A 6 -10.91 15.48 26.99
CA GLU A 6 -11.70 14.24 27.05
C GLU A 6 -11.00 13.03 26.42
N ILE A 7 -9.92 13.23 25.67
CA ILE A 7 -9.24 12.14 24.96
C ILE A 7 -8.28 11.43 25.91
N ILE A 8 -8.37 10.10 25.95
CA ILE A 8 -7.41 9.24 26.64
C ILE A 8 -6.54 8.53 25.62
N LEU A 9 -5.23 8.69 25.76
CA LEU A 9 -4.19 8.13 24.92
C LEU A 9 -3.37 7.08 25.69
N PHE A 10 -3.16 5.94 25.06
CA PHE A 10 -2.44 4.81 25.65
C PHE A 10 -1.17 4.47 24.88
N ARG A 11 -0.12 4.10 25.61
CA ARG A 11 1.13 3.56 25.03
C ARG A 11 0.97 2.07 24.76
N PHE A 12 1.85 1.52 23.91
CA PHE A 12 1.88 0.10 23.53
C PHE A 12 1.60 -0.87 24.70
N GLY A 13 2.38 -0.80 25.79
CA GLY A 13 2.24 -1.73 26.91
C GLY A 13 0.88 -1.67 27.63
N GLU A 14 0.25 -0.50 27.61
CA GLU A 14 -1.06 -0.27 28.23
C GLU A 14 -2.17 -0.81 27.32
N VAL A 15 -2.05 -0.58 26.01
CA VAL A 15 -2.99 -1.13 25.03
C VAL A 15 -2.94 -2.66 25.03
N THR A 16 -1.76 -3.27 25.12
CA THR A 16 -1.64 -4.74 25.19
C THR A 16 -2.31 -5.31 26.42
N GLN A 17 -2.20 -4.64 27.58
CA GLN A 17 -2.90 -5.05 28.80
C GLN A 17 -4.42 -4.93 28.64
N ILE A 18 -4.92 -3.85 28.04
CA ILE A 18 -6.36 -3.66 27.78
C ILE A 18 -6.89 -4.73 26.83
N LEU A 19 -6.17 -5.02 25.74
CA LEU A 19 -6.54 -6.04 24.77
C LEU A 19 -6.61 -7.43 25.40
N GLU A 20 -5.64 -7.78 26.23
CA GLU A 20 -5.59 -9.07 26.90
C GLU A 20 -6.71 -9.20 27.95
N THR A 21 -6.90 -8.18 28.80
CA THR A 21 -7.84 -8.23 29.91
C THR A 21 -9.29 -8.06 29.50
N LYS A 22 -9.60 -7.13 28.58
CA LYS A 22 -10.98 -6.79 28.20
C LYS A 22 -11.48 -7.54 26.96
N PHE A 23 -10.58 -7.90 26.05
CA PHE A 23 -10.94 -8.46 24.75
C PHE A 23 -10.38 -9.87 24.51
N ASN A 24 -9.69 -10.46 25.50
CA ASN A 24 -9.01 -11.75 25.39
C ASN A 24 -8.11 -11.84 24.13
N PHE A 25 -7.47 -10.73 23.76
CA PHE A 25 -6.69 -10.62 22.53
C PHE A 25 -5.23 -10.31 22.83
N LYS A 26 -4.32 -11.22 22.44
CA LYS A 26 -2.89 -11.10 22.72
C LYS A 26 -2.10 -10.58 21.53
N ILE A 27 -1.40 -9.46 21.73
CA ILE A 27 -0.30 -9.03 20.85
C ILE A 27 0.97 -8.90 21.68
N THR A 28 1.92 -9.80 21.45
CA THR A 28 3.19 -9.85 22.19
C THR A 28 4.28 -9.00 21.54
N LYS A 29 4.30 -8.92 20.21
CA LYS A 29 5.36 -8.21 19.47
C LYS A 29 4.99 -6.76 19.21
N ARG A 30 5.83 -5.83 19.70
CA ARG A 30 5.71 -4.39 19.45
C ARG A 30 5.64 -4.05 17.97
N THR A 31 6.42 -4.72 17.13
CA THR A 31 6.42 -4.50 15.67
C THR A 31 5.09 -4.89 15.03
N THR A 32 4.53 -6.04 15.41
CA THR A 32 3.22 -6.50 14.93
C THR A 32 2.10 -5.56 15.36
N PHE A 33 2.14 -5.08 16.61
CA PHE A 33 1.20 -4.09 17.12
C PHE A 33 1.19 -2.83 16.27
N TRP A 34 2.35 -2.18 16.10
CA TRP A 34 2.41 -0.91 15.37
C TRP A 34 2.11 -1.08 13.88
N LYS A 35 2.45 -2.23 13.27
CA LYS A 35 1.99 -2.54 11.90
C LYS A 35 0.46 -2.53 11.81
N ARG A 36 -0.23 -3.19 12.75
CA ARG A 36 -1.69 -3.24 12.78
C ARG A 36 -2.31 -1.87 13.03
N VAL A 37 -1.80 -1.12 14.01
CA VAL A 37 -2.24 0.26 14.29
C VAL A 37 -2.10 1.14 13.04
N ASN A 38 -0.99 1.02 12.32
CA ASN A 38 -0.77 1.80 11.09
C ASN A 38 -1.71 1.37 9.95
N ILE A 39 -1.93 0.07 9.75
CA ILE A 39 -2.89 -0.44 8.74
C ILE A 39 -4.30 0.11 8.99
N LEU A 40 -4.67 0.25 10.26
CA LEU A 40 -5.96 0.75 10.68
C LEU A 40 -6.03 2.28 10.78
N GLY A 41 -4.95 3.01 10.50
CA GLY A 41 -4.94 4.48 10.59
C GLY A 41 -5.07 5.03 12.02
N ALA A 42 -4.79 4.21 13.04
CA ALA A 42 -5.09 4.48 14.44
C ALA A 42 -3.94 5.14 15.24
N ASN A 43 -2.85 5.52 14.58
CA ASN A 43 -1.66 6.08 15.26
C ASN A 43 -1.83 7.59 15.52
N VAL A 44 -1.60 8.01 16.78
CA VAL A 44 -1.54 9.42 17.17
C VAL A 44 -0.15 9.74 17.71
N LYS A 45 0.49 10.77 17.15
CA LYS A 45 1.75 11.30 17.67
C LYS A 45 1.47 12.55 18.50
N TYR A 46 1.87 12.54 19.76
CA TYR A 46 1.72 13.67 20.68
C TYR A 46 2.96 13.79 21.58
N ASN A 47 3.50 14.99 21.77
CA ASN A 47 4.75 15.22 22.53
C ASN A 47 5.87 14.22 22.19
N ASN A 48 6.14 14.04 20.90
CA ASN A 48 7.15 13.13 20.36
C ASN A 48 7.01 11.64 20.73
N ALA A 49 5.86 11.22 21.26
CA ALA A 49 5.56 9.82 21.53
C ALA A 49 4.34 9.34 20.73
N ASN A 50 4.33 8.06 20.39
CA ASN A 50 3.23 7.42 19.69
C ASN A 50 2.22 6.84 20.70
N TYR A 51 0.95 7.05 20.42
CA TYR A 51 -0.16 6.62 21.24
C TYR A 51 -1.27 6.02 20.37
N VAL A 52 -2.13 5.27 21.04
CA VAL A 52 -3.41 4.82 20.51
C VAL A 52 -4.52 5.39 21.39
N PRO A 53 -5.47 6.14 20.83
CA PRO A 53 -6.67 6.57 21.55
C PRO A 53 -7.51 5.41 22.08
N GLU A 54 -8.11 5.59 23.25
CA GLU A 54 -8.98 4.60 23.88
C GLU A 54 -10.10 4.12 22.94
N ALA A 55 -10.75 5.06 22.27
CA ALA A 55 -11.94 4.84 21.44
C ALA A 55 -11.73 3.89 20.25
N ILE A 56 -10.48 3.54 19.95
CA ILE A 56 -10.09 2.68 18.82
C ILE A 56 -9.40 1.38 19.27
N ILE A 57 -9.19 1.17 20.57
CA ILE A 57 -8.51 -0.04 21.07
C ILE A 57 -9.29 -1.31 20.71
N GLU A 58 -10.61 -1.31 20.87
CA GLU A 58 -11.46 -2.48 20.52
C GLU A 58 -11.31 -2.90 19.05
N HIS A 59 -11.11 -1.92 18.16
CA HIS A 59 -10.98 -2.12 16.72
C HIS A 59 -9.63 -2.74 16.34
N LEU A 60 -8.67 -2.76 17.27
CA LEU A 60 -7.41 -3.48 17.09
C LEU A 60 -7.55 -4.99 17.21
N THR A 61 -8.74 -5.54 17.42
CA THR A 61 -8.99 -6.99 17.44
C THR A 61 -9.38 -7.55 16.06
N VAL A 62 -9.79 -6.70 15.13
CA VAL A 62 -10.30 -7.07 13.78
C VAL A 62 -9.37 -7.97 12.99
N ASP A 63 -9.88 -8.99 12.31
CA ASP A 63 -9.04 -9.77 11.41
C ASP A 63 -8.67 -8.97 10.16
N ILE A 64 -7.40 -8.55 10.08
CA ILE A 64 -6.85 -7.78 8.97
C ILE A 64 -6.79 -8.57 7.65
N LYS A 65 -6.96 -9.90 7.67
CA LYS A 65 -7.06 -10.73 6.45
C LYS A 65 -8.44 -10.65 5.81
N ASN A 66 -9.49 -10.42 6.61
CA ASN A 66 -10.84 -10.23 6.10
C ASN A 66 -10.99 -8.82 5.54
N GLN A 67 -10.99 -8.69 4.21
CA GLN A 67 -11.01 -7.39 3.54
C GLN A 67 -12.26 -6.57 3.86
N LYS A 68 -13.43 -7.21 3.94
CA LYS A 68 -14.70 -6.52 4.21
C LYS A 68 -14.70 -5.93 5.62
N ALA A 69 -14.41 -6.76 6.64
CA ALA A 69 -14.32 -6.31 8.02
C ALA A 69 -13.23 -5.24 8.20
N LYS A 70 -12.09 -5.39 7.51
CA LYS A 70 -11.00 -4.41 7.50
C LYS A 70 -11.46 -3.06 6.97
N ILE A 71 -12.13 -3.01 5.81
CA ILE A 71 -12.58 -1.75 5.19
C ILE A 71 -13.61 -1.05 6.09
N GLU A 72 -14.60 -1.78 6.58
CA GLU A 72 -15.62 -1.23 7.50
C GLU A 72 -14.98 -0.65 8.76
N THR A 73 -14.03 -1.37 9.35
CA THR A 73 -13.30 -0.92 10.53
C THR A 73 -12.46 0.32 10.25
N ILE A 74 -11.77 0.38 9.10
CA ILE A 74 -10.98 1.55 8.70
C ILE A 74 -11.87 2.79 8.60
N ASN A 75 -13.07 2.67 8.02
CA ASN A 75 -13.99 3.80 7.90
C ASN A 75 -14.42 4.32 9.29
N ILE A 76 -14.81 3.42 10.20
CA ILE A 76 -15.17 3.78 11.58
C ILE A 76 -14.01 4.45 12.31
N ILE A 77 -12.79 3.90 12.18
CA ILE A 77 -11.60 4.49 12.81
C ILE A 77 -11.33 5.87 12.22
N ASN A 78 -11.44 6.05 10.92
CA ASN A 78 -11.19 7.34 10.27
C ASN A 78 -12.11 8.45 10.81
N GLU A 79 -13.41 8.16 10.96
CA GLU A 79 -14.36 9.10 11.55
C GLU A 79 -13.98 9.47 12.99
N LYS A 80 -13.70 8.47 13.84
CA LYS A 80 -13.25 8.70 15.23
C LYS A 80 -11.95 9.50 15.27
N MET A 81 -11.02 9.22 14.36
CA MET A 81 -9.73 9.89 14.28
C MET A 81 -9.86 11.35 13.85
N GLN A 82 -10.82 11.72 13.00
CA GLN A 82 -11.10 13.12 12.67
C GLN A 82 -11.55 13.90 13.90
N ILE A 83 -12.48 13.33 14.68
CA ILE A 83 -12.95 13.94 15.94
C ILE A 83 -11.78 14.12 16.91
N ILE A 84 -10.94 13.09 17.07
CA ILE A 84 -9.78 13.12 17.97
C ILE A 84 -8.79 14.22 17.55
N LYS A 85 -8.45 14.29 16.26
CA LYS A 85 -7.55 15.32 15.72
C LYS A 85 -8.08 16.73 15.97
N HIS A 86 -9.38 16.94 15.73
CA HIS A 86 -10.01 18.24 15.97
C HIS A 86 -9.93 18.64 17.45
N LYS A 87 -10.30 17.74 18.37
CA LYS A 87 -10.22 18.01 19.82
C LYS A 87 -8.79 18.27 20.30
N LEU A 88 -7.78 17.57 19.77
CA LEU A 88 -6.37 17.84 20.10
C LEU A 88 -5.94 19.23 19.63
N ALA A 89 -6.32 19.63 18.42
CA ALA A 89 -5.99 20.96 17.89
C ALA A 89 -6.64 22.08 18.72
N THR A 90 -7.91 21.91 19.11
CA THR A 90 -8.61 22.86 19.99
C THR A 90 -7.90 23.00 21.34
N HIS A 91 -7.54 21.89 21.97
CA HIS A 91 -6.81 21.91 23.24
C HIS A 91 -5.45 22.62 23.14
N ASP A 92 -4.68 22.35 22.09
CA ASP A 92 -3.37 22.98 21.90
C ASP A 92 -3.51 24.50 21.67
N ASN A 93 -4.56 24.94 20.95
CA ASN A 93 -4.88 26.37 20.77
C ASN A 93 -5.32 27.03 22.09
N GLU A 94 -6.16 26.36 22.88
CA GLU A 94 -6.58 26.86 24.20
C GLU A 94 -5.40 27.03 25.15
N GLN A 95 -4.47 26.06 25.18
CA GLN A 95 -3.24 26.20 25.96
C GLN A 95 -2.38 27.37 25.48
N LYS A 96 -2.23 27.55 24.17
CA LYS A 96 -1.50 28.69 23.61
C LYS A 96 -2.12 30.02 24.05
N ASN A 97 -3.44 30.16 23.94
CA ASN A 97 -4.14 31.38 24.32
C ASN A 97 -4.02 31.66 25.83
N LYS A 98 -4.15 30.62 26.66
CA LYS A 98 -3.96 30.75 28.11
C LYS A 98 -2.54 31.23 28.47
N LEU A 99 -1.52 30.70 27.81
CA LEU A 99 -0.13 31.15 28.00
C LEU A 99 0.06 32.62 27.58
N ILE A 100 -0.55 33.03 26.46
CA ILE A 100 -0.53 34.43 26.00
C ILE A 100 -1.21 35.35 27.03
N ASP A 101 -2.37 34.95 27.56
CA ASP A 101 -3.09 35.72 28.59
C ASP A 101 -2.31 35.81 29.90
N GLU A 102 -1.65 34.74 30.32
CA GLU A 102 -0.77 34.72 31.49
C GLU A 102 0.45 35.63 31.28
N LEU A 103 1.08 35.59 30.10
CA LEU A 103 2.18 36.49 29.73
C LEU A 103 1.73 37.96 29.72
N ASN A 104 0.55 38.27 29.20
CA ASN A 104 0.01 39.63 29.13
C ASN A 104 -0.33 40.20 30.53
N LYS A 105 -0.63 39.33 31.51
CA LYS A 105 -0.85 39.72 32.92
C LYS A 105 0.45 40.02 33.67
N ILE A 106 1.60 39.57 33.17
CA ILE A 106 2.91 39.90 33.75
C ILE A 106 3.17 41.40 33.50
N LYS A 107 2.74 42.24 34.44
CA LYS A 107 2.92 43.69 34.42
C LYS A 107 4.36 44.03 34.78
N THR A 108 5.29 43.84 33.85
CA THR A 108 6.70 44.16 34.07
C THR A 108 7.02 45.57 33.61
N ASN A 109 7.27 46.48 34.56
CA ASN A 109 7.94 47.77 34.32
C ASN A 109 9.40 47.60 33.82
N ASN A 110 9.85 46.35 33.64
CA ASN A 110 11.15 46.01 33.11
C ASN A 110 11.10 45.96 31.58
N THR A 111 11.63 47.01 30.95
CA THR A 111 11.70 47.18 29.50
C THR A 111 12.36 46.00 28.79
N LYS A 112 13.32 45.30 29.44
CA LYS A 112 13.97 44.11 28.89
C LYS A 112 13.00 42.92 28.81
N ILE A 113 12.14 42.74 29.81
CA ILE A 113 11.14 41.67 29.81
C ILE A 113 10.07 41.95 28.75
N LYS A 114 9.65 43.21 28.59
CA LYS A 114 8.70 43.60 27.53
C LYS A 114 9.26 43.31 26.12
N ALA A 115 10.53 43.64 25.88
CA ALA A 115 11.20 43.34 24.61
C ALA A 115 11.32 41.83 24.37
N LEU A 116 11.59 41.04 25.41
CA LEU A 116 11.62 39.57 25.34
C LEU A 116 10.24 38.98 25.01
N ILE A 117 9.16 39.48 25.62
CA ILE A 117 7.80 39.02 25.32
C ILE A 117 7.43 39.34 23.87
N GLN A 118 7.74 40.54 23.39
CA GLN A 118 7.46 40.93 22.00
C GLN A 118 8.24 40.09 20.99
N THR A 119 9.53 39.83 21.25
CA THR A 119 10.34 38.95 20.39
C THR A 119 9.84 37.50 20.41
N MET A 120 9.38 36.99 21.57
CA MET A 120 8.76 35.66 21.65
C MET A 120 7.46 35.56 20.86
N ILE A 121 6.59 36.57 20.92
CA ILE A 121 5.35 36.61 20.12
C ILE A 121 5.70 36.58 18.63
N HIS A 122 6.61 37.44 18.19
CA HIS A 122 7.03 37.51 16.79
C HIS A 122 7.66 36.19 16.29
N LEU A 123 8.54 35.57 17.08
CA LEU A 123 9.10 34.25 16.75
C LEU A 123 8.00 33.18 16.67
N SER A 124 6.98 33.26 17.51
CA SER A 124 5.85 32.31 17.48
C SER A 124 5.02 32.44 16.20
N GLU A 125 4.87 33.65 15.67
CA GLU A 125 4.20 33.93 14.40
C GLU A 125 5.02 33.36 13.23
N ILE A 126 6.32 33.64 13.18
CA ILE A 126 7.23 33.09 12.15
C ILE A 126 7.19 31.55 12.14
N VAL A 127 7.28 30.93 13.31
CA VAL A 127 7.21 29.46 13.44
C VAL A 127 5.85 28.92 12.97
N HIS A 128 4.78 29.68 13.17
CA HIS A 128 3.45 29.30 12.72
C HIS A 128 3.32 29.36 11.19
N GLU A 129 3.75 30.46 10.58
CA GLU A 129 3.76 30.64 9.12
C GLU A 129 4.61 29.56 8.43
N GLN A 130 5.81 29.31 8.93
CA GLN A 130 6.68 28.25 8.40
C GLN A 130 6.02 26.86 8.49
N LYS A 131 5.22 26.62 9.53
CA LYS A 131 4.49 25.35 9.68
C LYS A 131 3.37 25.22 8.64
N GLU A 132 2.67 26.31 8.33
CA GLU A 132 1.64 26.32 7.28
C GLU A 132 2.24 26.12 5.89
N GLU A 133 3.35 26.79 5.58
CA GLU A 133 4.08 26.58 4.32
C GLU A 133 4.55 25.13 4.18
N MET A 134 5.14 24.56 5.24
CA MET A 134 5.59 23.18 5.26
C MET A 134 4.43 22.19 5.04
N GLN A 135 3.23 22.51 5.54
CA GLN A 135 2.03 21.70 5.30
C GLN A 135 1.58 21.78 3.84
N LYS A 136 1.58 22.96 3.22
CA LYS A 136 1.29 23.13 1.78
C LYS A 136 2.27 22.34 0.92
N TYR A 137 3.57 22.47 1.17
CA TYR A 137 4.60 21.70 0.46
C TYR A 137 4.40 20.19 0.58
N LYS A 138 3.95 19.72 1.75
CA LYS A 138 3.67 18.30 1.97
C LYS A 138 2.46 17.82 1.16
N GLU A 139 1.41 18.63 1.05
CA GLU A 139 0.23 18.34 0.23
C GLU A 139 0.56 18.32 -1.26
N GLU A 140 1.35 19.28 -1.74
CA GLU A 140 1.84 19.32 -3.13
C GLU A 140 2.71 18.10 -3.45
N MET A 141 3.63 17.73 -2.56
CA MET A 141 4.49 16.56 -2.72
C MET A 141 3.66 15.26 -2.76
N GLN A 142 2.60 15.16 -1.97
CA GLN A 142 1.69 14.02 -1.97
C GLN A 142 0.94 13.92 -3.31
N LYS A 143 0.42 15.04 -3.80
CA LYS A 143 -0.27 15.10 -5.11
C LYS A 143 0.67 14.70 -6.25
N TYR A 144 1.90 15.25 -6.26
CA TYR A 144 2.91 14.87 -7.26
C TYR A 144 3.22 13.37 -7.21
N LYS A 145 3.32 12.79 -6.00
CA LYS A 145 3.55 11.36 -5.84
C LYS A 145 2.41 10.52 -6.42
N GLU A 146 1.17 10.88 -6.15
CA GLU A 146 -0.02 10.20 -6.69
C GLU A 146 -0.06 10.28 -8.22
N GLU A 147 0.25 11.44 -8.80
CA GLU A 147 0.36 11.63 -10.27
C GLU A 147 1.45 10.74 -10.88
N GLN A 148 2.60 10.58 -10.22
CA GLN A 148 3.66 9.68 -10.68
C GLN A 148 3.24 8.21 -10.57
N GLU A 149 2.59 7.82 -9.47
CA GLU A 149 2.09 6.45 -9.28
C GLU A 149 1.06 6.08 -10.36
N GLU A 150 0.12 6.98 -10.69
CA GLU A 150 -0.86 6.77 -11.77
C GLU A 150 -0.18 6.64 -13.14
N LYS A 151 0.84 7.47 -13.41
CA LYS A 151 1.61 7.40 -14.66
C LYS A 151 2.38 6.09 -14.78
N ILE A 152 3.00 5.62 -13.70
CA ILE A 152 3.70 4.33 -13.66
C ILE A 152 2.71 3.19 -13.87
N GLU A 153 1.54 3.23 -13.25
CA GLU A 153 0.51 2.21 -13.42
C GLU A 153 0.03 2.11 -14.88
N LYS A 154 -0.25 3.26 -15.52
CA LYS A 154 -0.63 3.34 -16.93
C LYS A 154 0.45 2.75 -17.85
N LEU A 155 1.72 3.15 -17.66
CA LEU A 155 2.84 2.62 -18.44
C LEU A 155 3.00 1.11 -18.24
N THR A 156 2.87 0.63 -17.01
CA THR A 156 2.99 -0.79 -16.68
C THR A 156 1.89 -1.61 -17.37
N LYS A 157 0.64 -1.14 -17.35
CA LYS A 157 -0.48 -1.81 -18.05
C LYS A 157 -0.24 -1.89 -19.56
N THR A 158 0.20 -0.80 -20.19
CA THR A 158 0.51 -0.79 -21.63
C THR A 158 1.64 -1.76 -21.96
N MET A 159 2.70 -1.78 -21.15
CA MET A 159 3.84 -2.69 -21.35
C MET A 159 3.44 -4.16 -21.21
N ILE A 160 2.63 -4.50 -20.20
CA ILE A 160 2.09 -5.87 -20.03
C ILE A 160 1.27 -6.28 -21.25
N LYS A 161 0.40 -5.38 -21.74
CA LYS A 161 -0.45 -5.66 -22.91
C LYS A 161 0.41 -5.92 -24.15
N GLN A 162 1.40 -5.07 -24.42
CA GLN A 162 2.32 -5.26 -25.55
C GLN A 162 3.10 -6.57 -25.44
N GLN A 163 3.52 -6.93 -24.23
CA GLN A 163 4.21 -8.20 -24.00
C GLN A 163 3.30 -9.41 -24.27
N GLN A 164 2.03 -9.34 -23.90
CA GLN A 164 1.04 -10.38 -24.20
C GLN A 164 0.80 -10.52 -25.71
N GLU A 165 0.58 -9.40 -26.42
CA GLU A 165 0.40 -9.39 -27.88
C GLU A 165 1.60 -10.03 -28.61
N LEU A 166 2.83 -9.72 -28.18
CA LEU A 166 4.04 -10.34 -28.72
C LEU A 166 4.12 -11.85 -28.45
N TRP A 167 3.69 -12.30 -27.26
CA TRP A 167 3.65 -13.72 -26.93
C TRP A 167 2.63 -14.48 -27.80
N GLU A 168 1.44 -13.91 -27.99
CA GLU A 168 0.39 -14.49 -28.84
C GLU A 168 0.85 -14.59 -30.30
N GLU A 169 1.46 -13.55 -30.86
CA GLU A 169 2.03 -13.58 -32.22
C GLU A 169 3.11 -14.66 -32.37
N GLN A 170 3.97 -14.81 -31.36
CA GLN A 170 5.02 -15.83 -31.36
C GLN A 170 4.42 -17.25 -31.30
N GLU A 171 3.41 -17.46 -30.47
CA GLU A 171 2.73 -18.75 -30.33
C GLU A 171 2.02 -19.14 -31.64
N GLU A 172 1.29 -18.23 -32.27
CA GLU A 172 0.68 -18.46 -33.58
C GLU A 172 1.71 -18.79 -34.66
N GLY A 173 2.84 -18.07 -34.67
CA GLY A 173 3.95 -18.32 -35.60
C GLY A 173 4.52 -19.73 -35.46
N MET A 174 4.75 -20.16 -34.21
CA MET A 174 5.23 -21.50 -33.90
C MET A 174 4.21 -22.58 -34.26
N GLU A 175 2.91 -22.34 -34.03
CA GLU A 175 1.86 -23.28 -34.40
C GLU A 175 1.80 -23.48 -35.93
N LYS A 176 1.84 -22.38 -36.70
CA LYS A 176 1.86 -22.41 -38.18
C LYS A 176 3.08 -23.18 -38.70
N LEU A 177 4.26 -22.92 -38.13
CA LEU A 177 5.49 -23.63 -38.48
C LEU A 177 5.37 -25.13 -38.20
N THR A 178 4.87 -25.48 -37.01
CA THR A 178 4.67 -26.88 -36.59
C THR A 178 3.71 -27.61 -37.52
N LYS A 179 2.57 -27.01 -37.87
CA LYS A 179 1.61 -27.59 -38.83
C LYS A 179 2.25 -27.85 -40.20
N THR A 180 3.07 -26.91 -40.67
CA THR A 180 3.77 -27.04 -41.96
C THR A 180 4.78 -28.18 -41.93
N MET A 181 5.56 -28.29 -40.85
CA MET A 181 6.53 -29.39 -40.68
C MET A 181 5.85 -30.75 -40.59
N ILE A 182 4.74 -30.88 -39.86
CA ILE A 182 3.97 -32.14 -39.77
C ILE A 182 3.49 -32.55 -41.17
N LYS A 183 2.95 -31.61 -41.94
CA LYS A 183 2.46 -31.87 -43.29
C LYS A 183 3.59 -32.35 -44.21
N GLN A 184 4.75 -31.67 -44.20
CA GLN A 184 5.91 -32.08 -44.99
C GLN A 184 6.41 -33.47 -44.60
N GLN A 185 6.41 -33.81 -43.30
CA GLN A 185 6.78 -35.16 -42.86
C GLN A 185 5.79 -36.22 -43.34
N GLN A 186 4.49 -35.92 -43.35
CA GLN A 186 3.47 -36.84 -43.87
C GLN A 186 3.64 -37.08 -45.38
N GLU A 187 3.83 -36.02 -46.17
CA GLU A 187 4.08 -36.12 -47.62
C GLU A 187 5.32 -36.98 -47.92
N LEU A 188 6.42 -36.79 -47.18
CA LEU A 188 7.62 -37.62 -47.30
C LEU A 188 7.38 -39.10 -46.95
N TRP A 189 6.53 -39.36 -45.95
CA TRP A 189 6.15 -40.73 -45.57
C TRP A 189 5.32 -41.41 -46.66
N GLU A 190 4.34 -40.72 -47.23
CA GLU A 190 3.51 -41.23 -48.33
C GLU A 190 4.35 -41.57 -49.57
N GLU A 191 5.28 -40.69 -49.96
CA GLU A 191 6.21 -40.95 -51.07
C GLU A 191 7.09 -42.18 -50.83
N GLN A 192 7.57 -42.38 -49.59
CA GLN A 192 8.34 -43.56 -49.21
C GLN A 192 7.50 -44.84 -49.29
N GLU A 193 6.27 -44.82 -48.80
CA GLU A 193 5.36 -45.97 -48.87
C GLU A 193 5.07 -46.35 -50.33
N GLU A 194 4.75 -45.38 -51.18
CA GLU A 194 4.54 -45.62 -52.61
C GLU A 194 5.78 -46.22 -53.28
N GLY A 195 6.97 -45.70 -52.96
CA GLY A 195 8.23 -46.22 -53.47
C GLY A 195 8.46 -47.69 -53.09
N MET A 196 8.21 -48.02 -51.82
CA MET A 196 8.31 -49.38 -51.30
C MET A 196 7.28 -50.33 -51.92
N GLU A 197 6.05 -49.86 -52.14
CA GLU A 197 5.01 -50.66 -52.79
C GLU A 197 5.36 -50.99 -54.25
N LYS A 198 5.85 -49.99 -55.01
CA LYS A 198 6.34 -50.16 -56.39
C LYS A 198 7.50 -51.16 -56.45
N LEU A 199 8.45 -51.08 -55.51
CA LEU A 199 9.57 -52.01 -55.41
C LEU A 199 9.09 -53.43 -55.13
N THR A 200 8.17 -53.60 -54.18
CA THR A 200 7.59 -54.89 -53.78
C THR A 200 6.87 -55.55 -54.95
N LYS A 201 6.03 -54.80 -55.68
CA LYS A 201 5.34 -55.27 -56.89
C LYS A 201 6.34 -55.75 -57.95
N THR A 202 7.45 -55.03 -58.13
CA THR A 202 8.51 -55.39 -59.08
C THR A 202 9.22 -56.68 -58.68
N ILE A 203 9.59 -56.83 -57.41
CA ILE A 203 10.20 -58.05 -56.86
C ILE A 203 9.27 -59.26 -57.06
N GLN A 204 7.97 -59.12 -56.77
CA GLN A 204 6.99 -60.19 -56.97
C GLN A 204 6.86 -60.60 -58.44
N LYS A 205 6.82 -59.64 -59.37
CA LYS A 205 6.79 -59.92 -60.82
C LYS A 205 8.03 -60.69 -61.27
N ASN A 206 9.21 -60.27 -60.81
CA ASN A 206 10.47 -60.94 -61.14
C ASN A 206 10.51 -62.37 -60.59
N LYS A 207 10.13 -62.58 -59.32
CA LYS A 207 10.01 -63.93 -58.73
C LYS A 207 9.08 -64.86 -59.53
N LYS A 208 7.95 -64.35 -60.04
CA LYS A 208 7.03 -65.13 -60.89
C LYS A 208 7.64 -65.49 -62.25
N LYS A 209 8.46 -64.62 -62.85
CA LYS A 209 9.18 -64.92 -64.09
C LYS A 209 10.21 -66.04 -63.91
N TYR A 210 10.95 -66.03 -62.81
CA TYR A 210 11.97 -67.05 -62.53
C TYR A 210 11.40 -68.42 -62.14
N LYS A 211 10.16 -68.50 -61.63
CA LYS A 211 9.47 -69.79 -61.36
C LYS A 211 8.86 -70.48 -62.59
N LYS A 212 8.86 -69.82 -63.76
CA LYS A 212 8.28 -70.33 -65.02
C LYS A 212 9.32 -70.79 -66.04
N LYS A 213 10.61 -70.74 -65.69
CA LYS A 213 11.71 -71.40 -66.40
C LYS A 213 12.11 -72.63 -65.62
#